data_AF-A0A1Y3QC80-F1
#
_entry.id   AF-A0A1Y3QC80-F1
#
_cell.length_a   1.000
_cell.length_b   1.000
_cell.length_c   1.000
_cell.angle_alpha   90.00
_cell.angle_beta   90.00
_cell.angle_gamma   90.00
#
_symmetry.space_group_name_H-M   'P 1'
#
loop_
_entity.id
_entity.type
_entity.pdbx_description
1 polymer ?
#
loop_
_entity_poly.entity_id
_entity_poly.type
_entity_poly.pdbx_seq_one_letter_code
_entity_poly.pdbx_strand_id
1 'polypeptide(L)'
;MENMLLWVFYFLTFYAFLPGFISRAFGFRVFKRGRTLREIALTFDDGPDPVYTPRLLDLLRKYGAKATFFVVGAHAERHPELLRRMAEEGHTIGIHNYVHKTNWLMRPGTVKRQIARTSEIIEREAGVKPIYYRPPWGIVNLFDYANLGHLQIILWSAMFGDWRKRVGVERLTARMLKKLRPGEVLLLHDCGRTFGADEDAPENMLQALEVYLRRGSEMGYRFVTIGEMIALTDRNRAREMAEKGPGFIRRTAAACWMVWERCFNALFRIVDPGDDSLLHYRIRPYAGPELRLDDGTVIRPKDRIVELHFDNAKLRHLLANARSVVKVAIALIRDAERSLPTLARHLERCADLRGVKALYGVSLIHRGPEAFGFSVFDLPRGPFRFFTTRYLRLLIRVLNPNGRKLLRDKEAQFHPRIMAMSLDGFLRRYGSAADEAERKASGKLGTAAGAVPADGAGAPVLTGGNALPQ
;
A
#
# COMPACT_ATOMS: atom_id res chain seq x y z
N MET A 1 25.88 37.81 -4.57
CA MET A 1 25.97 36.65 -5.49
C MET A 1 26.15 35.32 -4.74
N GLU A 2 26.91 35.28 -3.64
CA GLU A 2 27.12 34.05 -2.83
C GLU A 2 25.83 33.40 -2.34
N ASN A 3 24.87 34.15 -1.81
CA ASN A 3 23.58 33.58 -1.38
C ASN A 3 22.78 32.96 -2.53
N MET A 4 22.84 33.53 -3.75
CA MET A 4 22.14 32.98 -4.92
C MET A 4 22.78 31.68 -5.40
N LEU A 5 24.11 31.60 -5.41
CA LEU A 5 24.86 30.38 -5.70
C LEU A 5 24.58 29.29 -4.65
N LEU A 6 24.48 29.65 -3.37
CA LEU A 6 24.14 28.73 -2.28
C LEU A 6 22.70 28.18 -2.44
N TRP A 7 21.73 29.04 -2.78
CA TRP A 7 20.35 28.61 -3.05
C TRP A 7 20.24 27.73 -4.29
N VAL A 8 20.97 28.02 -5.37
CA VAL A 8 21.03 27.17 -6.57
C VAL A 8 21.68 25.82 -6.22
N PHE A 9 22.75 25.83 -5.42
CA PHE A 9 23.41 24.61 -4.94
C PHE A 9 22.47 23.74 -4.09
N TYR A 10 21.78 24.31 -3.11
CA TYR A 10 20.80 23.57 -2.31
C TYR A 10 19.62 23.08 -3.14
N PHE A 11 19.11 23.92 -4.04
CA PHE A 11 18.05 23.53 -4.95
C PHE A 11 18.49 22.32 -5.79
N LEU A 12 19.61 22.38 -6.49
CA LEU A 12 20.11 21.26 -7.31
C LEU A 12 20.42 20.00 -6.46
N THR A 13 20.97 20.18 -5.25
CA THR A 13 21.30 19.08 -4.36
C THR A 13 20.04 18.33 -3.89
N PHE A 14 19.04 19.04 -3.36
CA PHE A 14 17.83 18.42 -2.81
C PHE A 14 16.77 18.08 -3.86
N TYR A 15 16.74 18.80 -4.98
CA TYR A 15 15.79 18.58 -6.08
C TYR A 15 16.18 17.39 -6.95
N ALA A 16 17.48 17.21 -7.20
CA ALA A 16 17.99 16.37 -8.28
C ALA A 16 18.99 15.33 -7.79
N PHE A 17 20.06 15.77 -7.12
CA PHE A 17 21.15 14.87 -6.74
C PHE A 17 20.74 13.86 -5.67
N LEU A 18 20.17 14.33 -4.57
CA LEU A 18 19.80 13.50 -3.44
C LEU A 18 18.67 12.51 -3.79
N PRO A 19 17.57 12.91 -4.47
CA PRO A 19 16.58 11.98 -5.04
C PRO A 19 17.18 10.90 -5.93
N GLY A 20 18.03 11.28 -6.90
CA GLY A 20 18.69 10.35 -7.80
C GLY A 20 19.59 9.36 -7.07
N PHE A 21 20.41 9.87 -6.15
CA PHE A 21 21.28 9.05 -5.31
C PHE A 21 20.48 8.07 -4.45
N ILE A 22 19.44 8.53 -3.76
CA ILE A 22 18.62 7.68 -2.87
C ILE A 22 17.95 6.55 -3.65
N SER A 23 17.38 6.83 -4.83
CA SER A 23 16.76 5.77 -5.64
C SER A 23 17.76 4.80 -6.22
N ARG A 24 18.92 5.27 -6.70
CA ARG A 24 19.95 4.37 -7.24
C ARG A 24 20.61 3.52 -6.17
N ALA A 25 20.95 4.11 -5.02
CA ALA A 25 21.56 3.39 -3.90
C ALA A 25 20.56 2.47 -3.21
N PHE A 26 19.44 3.00 -2.73
CA PHE A 26 18.52 2.30 -1.83
C PHE A 26 17.28 1.70 -2.51
N GLY A 27 17.05 1.96 -3.80
CA GLY A 27 15.86 1.46 -4.49
C GLY A 27 14.55 2.09 -3.99
N PHE A 28 14.62 3.28 -3.38
CA PHE A 28 13.43 3.95 -2.86
C PHE A 28 12.47 4.28 -4.01
N ARG A 29 11.25 3.71 -3.96
CA ARG A 29 10.16 3.91 -4.94
C ARG A 29 10.50 3.57 -6.40
N VAL A 30 11.59 2.84 -6.63
CA VAL A 30 12.01 2.37 -7.95
C VAL A 30 12.21 0.86 -7.91
N PHE A 31 11.94 0.20 -9.03
CA PHE A 31 12.35 -1.19 -9.23
C PHE A 31 13.58 -1.24 -10.14
N LYS A 32 14.66 -1.88 -9.68
CA LYS A 32 15.94 -1.93 -10.42
C LYS A 32 16.48 -3.34 -10.61
N ARG A 33 16.02 -4.31 -9.82
CA ARG A 33 16.51 -5.69 -9.83
C ARG A 33 15.47 -6.60 -9.18
N GLY A 34 15.26 -7.77 -9.76
CA GLY A 34 14.41 -8.81 -9.21
C GLY A 34 15.14 -9.74 -8.23
N ARG A 35 14.34 -10.49 -7.46
CA ARG A 35 14.79 -11.65 -6.68
C ARG A 35 14.17 -12.89 -7.30
N THR A 36 14.89 -13.49 -8.24
CA THR A 36 14.41 -14.62 -9.02
C THR A 36 15.50 -15.69 -9.12
N LEU A 37 15.13 -16.87 -9.61
CA LEU A 37 16.04 -18.02 -9.67
C LEU A 37 16.66 -18.18 -11.05
N ARG A 38 15.93 -17.84 -12.12
CA ARG A 38 16.36 -18.02 -13.52
C ARG A 38 15.83 -16.95 -14.47
N GLU A 39 15.12 -15.95 -13.97
CA GLU A 39 14.47 -14.96 -14.80
C GLU A 39 15.34 -13.71 -14.96
N ILE A 40 15.35 -13.14 -16.16
CA ILE A 40 16.05 -11.91 -16.52
C ILE A 40 15.06 -11.00 -17.25
N ALA A 41 15.02 -9.71 -16.90
CA ALA A 41 14.14 -8.74 -17.54
C ALA A 41 14.89 -7.96 -18.61
N LEU A 42 14.44 -8.09 -19.86
CA LEU A 42 14.92 -7.31 -20.98
C LEU A 42 14.10 -6.03 -21.08
N THR A 43 14.78 -4.87 -21.06
CA THR A 43 14.12 -3.59 -21.23
C THR A 43 14.79 -2.75 -22.31
N PHE A 44 13.97 -2.15 -23.17
CA PHE A 44 14.40 -1.37 -24.33
C PHE A 44 13.86 0.04 -24.21
N ASP A 45 14.74 1.03 -24.25
CA ASP A 45 14.40 2.45 -24.20
C ASP A 45 14.50 3.06 -25.61
N ASP A 46 13.89 4.24 -25.77
CA ASP A 46 13.99 5.13 -26.92
C ASP A 46 13.19 4.76 -28.16
N GLY A 47 12.66 3.55 -28.30
CA GLY A 47 11.78 3.17 -29.41
C GLY A 47 10.39 3.82 -29.38
N PRO A 48 9.51 3.45 -30.33
CA PRO A 48 9.78 2.54 -31.45
C PRO A 48 10.52 3.23 -32.63
N ASP A 49 11.50 2.55 -33.20
CA ASP A 49 12.16 2.89 -34.46
C ASP A 49 11.67 1.97 -35.59
N PRO A 50 11.33 2.49 -36.79
CA PRO A 50 10.74 1.70 -37.86
C PRO A 50 11.67 0.66 -38.49
N VAL A 51 12.99 0.75 -38.26
CA VAL A 51 13.98 -0.19 -38.82
C VAL A 51 14.36 -1.24 -37.79
N TYR A 52 14.70 -0.82 -36.56
CA TYR A 52 15.29 -1.71 -35.57
C TYR A 52 14.26 -2.39 -34.66
N THR A 53 13.18 -1.70 -34.27
CA THR A 53 12.15 -2.28 -33.40
C THR A 53 11.45 -3.50 -34.02
N PRO A 54 11.08 -3.53 -35.33
CA PRO A 54 10.53 -4.74 -35.95
C PRO A 54 11.47 -5.94 -35.87
N ARG A 55 12.76 -5.73 -36.18
CA ARG A 55 13.80 -6.76 -36.15
C ARG A 55 14.05 -7.27 -34.73
N LEU A 56 13.98 -6.38 -33.75
CA LEU A 56 14.03 -6.74 -32.34
C LEU A 56 12.86 -7.63 -31.94
N LEU A 57 11.63 -7.28 -32.35
CA LEU A 57 10.44 -8.08 -32.06
C LEU A 57 10.56 -9.48 -32.69
N ASP A 58 11.03 -9.58 -33.94
CA ASP A 58 11.30 -10.87 -34.59
C ASP A 58 12.34 -11.70 -33.83
N LEU A 59 13.41 -11.06 -33.37
CA LEU A 59 14.45 -11.72 -32.58
C LEU A 59 13.90 -12.21 -31.22
N LEU A 60 13.11 -11.40 -30.52
CA LEU A 60 12.48 -11.81 -29.26
C LEU A 60 11.53 -12.99 -29.49
N ARG A 61 10.73 -12.95 -30.56
CA ARG A 61 9.84 -14.05 -30.96
C ARG A 61 10.60 -15.34 -31.23
N LYS A 62 11.72 -15.29 -31.97
CA LYS A 62 12.60 -16.43 -32.27
C LYS A 62 13.05 -17.19 -31.01
N TYR A 63 13.30 -16.47 -29.92
CA TYR A 63 13.75 -17.05 -28.65
C TYR A 63 12.63 -17.20 -27.60
N GLY A 64 11.36 -16.96 -27.97
CA GLY A 64 10.23 -16.99 -27.03
C GLY A 64 10.37 -15.99 -25.88
N ALA A 65 11.17 -14.93 -26.06
CA ALA A 65 11.49 -13.97 -25.03
C ALA A 65 10.41 -12.89 -24.92
N LYS A 66 10.06 -12.49 -23.69
CA LYS A 66 9.23 -11.31 -23.43
C LYS A 66 10.08 -10.18 -22.88
N ALA A 67 9.65 -8.95 -23.15
CA ALA A 67 10.41 -7.74 -22.88
C ALA A 67 9.51 -6.58 -22.45
N THR A 68 10.11 -5.50 -21.96
CA THR A 68 9.42 -4.25 -21.65
C THR A 68 10.01 -3.09 -22.45
N PHE A 69 9.19 -2.41 -23.23
CA PHE A 69 9.58 -1.29 -24.09
C PHE A 69 9.17 0.02 -23.45
N PHE A 70 10.13 0.87 -23.09
CA PHE A 70 9.89 2.23 -22.62
C PHE A 70 9.93 3.17 -23.83
N VAL A 71 8.74 3.47 -24.36
CA VAL A 71 8.61 4.20 -25.62
C VAL A 71 8.61 5.72 -25.41
N VAL A 72 9.29 6.42 -26.31
CA VAL A 72 9.20 7.89 -26.43
C VAL A 72 7.91 8.22 -27.17
N GLY A 73 7.04 9.02 -26.55
CA GLY A 73 5.69 9.28 -27.07
C GLY A 73 5.65 9.85 -28.48
N ALA A 74 6.60 10.71 -28.86
CA ALA A 74 6.70 11.26 -30.22
C ALA A 74 7.08 10.20 -31.27
N HIS A 75 7.73 9.12 -30.87
CA HIS A 75 8.03 7.99 -31.76
C HIS A 75 6.84 7.03 -31.83
N ALA A 76 6.24 6.77 -30.67
CA ALA A 76 5.01 6.00 -30.53
C ALA A 76 3.85 6.58 -31.38
N GLU A 77 3.71 7.91 -31.42
CA GLU A 77 2.70 8.60 -32.24
C GLU A 77 2.95 8.45 -33.76
N ARG A 78 4.21 8.29 -34.18
CA ARG A 78 4.59 8.13 -35.60
C ARG A 78 4.53 6.68 -36.08
N HIS A 79 4.63 5.72 -35.17
CA HIS A 79 4.68 4.29 -35.47
C HIS A 79 3.69 3.49 -34.59
N PRO A 80 2.39 3.81 -34.63
CA PRO A 80 1.37 3.16 -33.80
C PRO A 80 1.24 1.66 -34.06
N GLU A 81 1.53 1.20 -35.28
CA GLU A 81 1.57 -0.20 -35.68
C GLU A 81 2.55 -1.03 -34.83
N LEU A 82 3.67 -0.43 -34.42
CA LEU A 82 4.66 -1.12 -33.59
C LEU A 82 4.21 -1.24 -32.14
N LEU A 83 3.39 -0.32 -31.64
CA LEU A 83 2.78 -0.44 -30.31
C LEU A 83 1.77 -1.59 -30.27
N ARG A 84 0.93 -1.71 -31.31
CA ARG A 84 -0.02 -2.82 -31.44
C ARG A 84 0.71 -4.15 -31.48
N ARG A 85 1.74 -4.24 -32.33
CA ARG A 85 2.58 -5.44 -32.45
C ARG A 85 3.24 -5.81 -31.12
N MET A 86 3.79 -4.83 -30.38
CA MET A 86 4.35 -5.08 -29.04
C MET A 86 3.31 -5.69 -28.08
N ALA A 87 2.09 -5.15 -28.06
CA ALA A 87 1.02 -5.62 -27.19
C ALA A 87 0.49 -7.00 -27.59
N GLU A 88 0.24 -7.23 -28.90
CA GLU A 88 -0.21 -8.51 -29.46
C GLU A 88 0.82 -9.63 -29.22
N GLU A 89 2.11 -9.31 -29.32
CA GLU A 89 3.19 -10.25 -29.01
C GLU A 89 3.44 -10.41 -27.51
N GLY A 90 2.62 -9.80 -26.64
CA GLY A 90 2.67 -9.99 -25.18
C GLY A 90 3.83 -9.30 -24.49
N HIS A 91 4.43 -8.28 -25.12
CA HIS A 91 5.40 -7.41 -24.47
C HIS A 91 4.70 -6.36 -23.61
N THR A 92 5.42 -5.81 -22.64
CA THR A 92 4.90 -4.71 -21.82
C THR A 92 5.34 -3.37 -22.40
N ILE A 93 4.42 -2.41 -22.51
CA ILE A 93 4.72 -1.05 -22.97
C ILE A 93 4.72 -0.10 -21.76
N GLY A 94 5.82 0.62 -21.58
CA GLY A 94 6.04 1.62 -20.55
C GLY A 94 6.31 3.00 -21.16
N ILE A 95 6.27 4.03 -20.32
CA ILE A 95 6.43 5.43 -20.74
C ILE A 95 7.89 5.88 -20.60
N HIS A 96 8.43 6.54 -21.64
CA HIS A 96 9.74 7.20 -21.62
C HIS A 96 9.65 8.71 -21.97
N ASN A 97 8.70 9.40 -21.33
CA ASN A 97 8.25 10.76 -21.70
C ASN A 97 7.68 10.83 -23.13
N TYR A 98 7.25 12.03 -23.55
CA TYR A 98 6.79 12.26 -24.93
C TYR A 98 7.95 12.69 -25.84
N VAL A 99 8.87 13.51 -25.33
CA VAL A 99 10.18 13.77 -25.94
C VAL A 99 11.30 13.28 -25.02
N HIS A 100 12.40 12.81 -25.62
CA HIS A 100 13.58 12.34 -24.90
C HIS A 100 14.42 13.52 -24.35
N LYS A 101 13.91 14.17 -23.30
CA LYS A 101 14.57 15.25 -22.54
C LYS A 101 14.63 14.89 -21.05
N THR A 102 15.70 15.29 -20.35
CA THR A 102 15.80 15.10 -18.90
C THR A 102 14.71 15.83 -18.14
N ASN A 103 14.23 15.17 -17.10
CA ASN A 103 13.36 15.78 -16.11
C ASN A 103 14.04 16.92 -15.32
N TRP A 104 15.38 17.03 -15.29
CA TRP A 104 16.09 18.17 -14.66
C TRP A 104 15.84 19.51 -15.36
N LEU A 105 15.66 19.50 -16.68
CA LEU A 105 15.47 20.70 -17.49
C LEU A 105 13.98 21.01 -17.69
N MET A 106 13.09 20.20 -17.12
CA MET A 106 11.64 20.32 -17.30
C MET A 106 10.94 20.66 -15.99
N ARG A 107 10.00 21.61 -16.06
CA ARG A 107 9.11 21.91 -14.93
C ARG A 107 8.24 20.70 -14.58
N PRO A 108 7.86 20.49 -13.31
CA PRO A 108 7.03 19.34 -12.91
C PRO A 108 5.72 19.19 -13.70
N GLY A 109 5.04 20.31 -13.99
CA GLY A 109 3.84 20.29 -14.82
C GLY A 109 4.09 19.87 -16.27
N THR A 110 5.28 20.16 -16.81
CA THR A 110 5.70 19.70 -18.14
C THR A 110 5.92 18.20 -18.14
N VAL A 111 6.65 17.66 -17.16
CA VAL A 111 6.85 16.19 -17.03
C VAL A 111 5.50 15.48 -16.93
N LYS A 112 4.57 16.00 -16.12
CA LYS A 112 3.22 15.43 -16.00
C LYS A 112 2.48 15.37 -17.34
N ARG A 113 2.54 16.44 -18.14
CA ARG A 113 1.92 16.48 -19.48
C ARG A 113 2.60 15.52 -20.46
N GLN A 114 3.93 15.42 -20.41
CA GLN A 114 4.70 14.49 -21.24
C GLN A 114 4.27 13.04 -20.96
N ILE A 115 4.20 12.67 -19.69
CA ILE A 115 3.77 11.33 -19.27
C ILE A 115 2.31 11.07 -19.65
N ALA A 116 1.40 12.01 -19.37
CA ALA A 116 -0.02 11.87 -19.69
C ALA A 116 -0.25 11.68 -21.19
N ARG A 117 0.39 12.51 -22.03
CA ARG A 117 0.28 12.40 -23.49
C ARG A 117 0.78 11.06 -24.00
N THR A 118 1.94 10.59 -23.54
CA THR A 118 2.43 9.25 -23.94
C THR A 118 1.50 8.14 -23.44
N SER A 119 0.92 8.27 -22.24
CA SER A 119 -0.07 7.32 -21.72
C SER A 119 -1.30 7.23 -22.62
N GLU A 120 -1.84 8.37 -23.04
CA GLU A 120 -3.00 8.45 -23.93
C GLU A 120 -2.72 7.83 -25.31
N ILE A 121 -1.52 8.04 -25.85
CA ILE A 121 -1.09 7.41 -27.12
C ILE A 121 -1.03 5.89 -26.96
N ILE A 122 -0.39 5.38 -25.91
CA ILE A 122 -0.29 3.93 -25.68
C ILE A 122 -1.68 3.31 -25.48
N GLU A 123 -2.53 3.94 -24.67
CA GLU A 123 -3.90 3.46 -24.41
C GLU A 123 -4.74 3.43 -25.70
N ARG A 124 -4.66 4.49 -26.52
CA ARG A 124 -5.42 4.60 -27.77
C ARG A 124 -4.93 3.60 -28.82
N GLU A 125 -3.63 3.48 -29.00
CA GLU A 125 -3.07 2.72 -30.13
C GLU A 125 -2.91 1.24 -29.82
N ALA A 126 -2.53 0.87 -28.59
CA ALA A 126 -2.26 -0.51 -28.20
C ALA A 126 -3.33 -1.12 -27.28
N GLY A 127 -4.35 -0.35 -26.87
CA GLY A 127 -5.43 -0.84 -26.01
C GLY A 127 -5.00 -1.21 -24.59
N VAL A 128 -3.78 -0.84 -24.19
CA VAL A 128 -3.21 -1.18 -22.87
C VAL A 128 -2.91 0.08 -22.08
N LYS A 129 -3.22 0.05 -20.79
CA LYS A 129 -2.88 1.14 -19.87
C LYS A 129 -1.46 0.97 -19.34
N PRO A 130 -0.52 1.88 -19.66
CA PRO A 130 0.83 1.78 -19.13
C PRO A 130 0.83 2.02 -17.62
N ILE A 131 1.50 1.14 -16.90
CA ILE A 131 1.69 1.19 -15.45
C ILE A 131 3.16 1.40 -15.06
N TYR A 132 4.06 1.41 -16.03
CA TYR A 132 5.49 1.56 -15.82
C TYR A 132 6.02 2.82 -16.51
N TYR A 133 6.95 3.48 -15.84
CA TYR A 133 7.61 4.68 -16.32
C TYR A 133 9.11 4.57 -16.09
N ARG A 134 9.89 4.98 -17.07
CA ARG A 134 11.32 5.18 -16.91
C ARG A 134 11.65 6.62 -17.35
N PRO A 135 12.25 7.46 -16.50
CA PRO A 135 12.66 8.79 -16.91
C PRO A 135 13.84 8.73 -17.88
N PRO A 136 13.91 9.61 -18.90
CA PRO A 136 15.08 9.77 -19.74
C PRO A 136 16.37 9.88 -18.94
N TRP A 137 17.40 9.16 -19.37
CA TRP A 137 18.70 9.01 -18.70
C TRP A 137 18.65 8.43 -17.28
N GLY A 138 17.51 7.89 -16.84
CA GLY A 138 17.30 7.35 -15.49
C GLY A 138 17.40 8.40 -14.39
N ILE A 139 17.25 9.68 -14.76
CA ILE A 139 17.37 10.81 -13.84
C ILE A 139 16.00 11.07 -13.21
N VAL A 140 15.92 10.85 -11.90
CA VAL A 140 14.73 11.13 -11.08
C VAL A 140 14.93 12.40 -10.26
N ASN A 141 13.88 13.20 -10.13
CA ASN A 141 13.81 14.35 -9.23
C ASN A 141 12.73 14.14 -8.15
N LEU A 142 12.65 15.04 -7.17
CA LEU A 142 11.68 14.94 -6.07
C LEU A 142 10.22 14.88 -6.55
N PHE A 143 9.90 15.56 -7.64
CA PHE A 143 8.54 15.64 -8.19
C PHE A 143 8.12 14.37 -8.92
N ASP A 144 9.07 13.59 -9.44
CA ASP A 144 8.78 12.26 -9.99
C ASP A 144 8.13 11.37 -8.91
N TYR A 145 8.57 11.43 -7.65
CA TYR A 145 7.91 10.64 -6.59
C TYR A 145 6.50 11.12 -6.20
N ALA A 146 6.21 12.40 -6.42
CA ALA A 146 4.97 13.04 -6.01
C ALA A 146 3.87 12.94 -7.08
N ASN A 147 4.25 12.96 -8.36
CA ASN A 147 3.31 13.20 -9.47
C ASN A 147 3.04 11.99 -10.39
N LEU A 148 3.62 10.82 -10.10
CA LEU A 148 3.47 9.64 -10.97
C LEU A 148 2.14 8.87 -10.82
N GLY A 149 1.30 9.21 -9.84
CA GLY A 149 -0.01 8.58 -9.68
C GLY A 149 0.09 7.06 -9.49
N HIS A 150 -0.41 6.30 -10.47
CA HIS A 150 -0.39 4.83 -10.51
C HIS A 150 0.89 4.24 -11.11
N LEU A 151 1.76 5.06 -11.72
CA LEU A 151 2.96 4.59 -12.41
C LEU A 151 4.04 4.17 -11.42
N GLN A 152 4.71 3.06 -11.71
CA GLN A 152 5.89 2.59 -11.01
C GLN A 152 7.15 2.92 -11.81
N ILE A 153 8.14 3.54 -11.14
CA ILE A 153 9.42 3.85 -11.76
C ILE A 153 10.26 2.59 -11.90
N ILE A 154 10.73 2.33 -13.11
CA ILE A 154 11.61 1.20 -13.43
C ILE A 154 12.97 1.74 -13.87
N LEU A 155 14.02 1.32 -13.17
CA LEU A 155 15.41 1.55 -13.54
C LEU A 155 16.04 0.22 -13.98
N TRP A 156 17.36 0.09 -13.84
CA TRP A 156 18.10 -1.08 -14.29
C TRP A 156 19.20 -1.45 -13.30
N SER A 157 19.65 -2.71 -13.37
CA SER A 157 20.81 -3.23 -12.64
C SER A 157 22.01 -3.45 -13.54
N ALA A 158 21.80 -3.57 -14.86
CA ALA A 158 22.83 -3.74 -15.86
C ALA A 158 22.66 -2.74 -17.01
N MET A 159 23.76 -2.13 -17.44
CA MET A 159 23.85 -1.14 -18.51
C MET A 159 25.19 -1.34 -19.23
N PHE A 160 25.18 -1.25 -20.56
CA PHE A 160 26.30 -1.72 -21.37
C PHE A 160 26.90 -0.67 -22.31
N GLY A 161 26.21 0.45 -22.53
CA GLY A 161 26.63 1.48 -23.48
C GLY A 161 26.32 1.12 -24.92
N ASP A 162 25.27 0.32 -25.15
CA ASP A 162 24.82 -0.17 -26.45
C ASP A 162 24.37 0.95 -27.39
N TRP A 163 24.03 2.13 -26.88
CA TRP A 163 23.75 3.34 -27.65
C TRP A 163 24.99 3.98 -28.30
N ARG A 164 26.19 3.42 -28.10
CA ARG A 164 27.45 3.93 -28.67
C ARG A 164 28.02 2.93 -29.67
N LYS A 165 28.07 3.29 -30.95
CA LYS A 165 28.62 2.49 -32.05
C LYS A 165 30.05 2.01 -31.75
N ARG A 166 30.88 2.88 -31.15
CA ARG A 166 32.28 2.57 -30.77
C ARG A 166 32.45 1.43 -29.75
N VAL A 167 31.39 1.00 -29.07
CA VAL A 167 31.50 -0.16 -28.16
C VAL A 167 31.73 -1.43 -28.98
N GLY A 168 31.07 -1.56 -30.14
CA GLY A 168 31.17 -2.73 -31.02
C GLY A 168 30.50 -4.00 -30.46
N VAL A 169 30.19 -4.94 -31.34
CA VAL A 169 29.43 -6.17 -31.04
C VAL A 169 30.16 -7.05 -30.03
N GLU A 170 31.45 -7.32 -30.21
CA GLU A 170 32.22 -8.23 -29.36
C GLU A 170 32.28 -7.75 -27.91
N ARG A 171 32.63 -6.47 -27.72
CA ARG A 171 32.73 -5.87 -26.38
C ARG A 171 31.36 -5.75 -25.72
N LEU A 172 30.32 -5.41 -26.49
CA LEU A 172 28.95 -5.35 -26.00
C LEU A 172 28.50 -6.75 -25.52
N THR A 173 28.70 -7.77 -26.34
CA THR A 173 28.40 -9.18 -26.02
C THR A 173 29.11 -9.62 -24.75
N ALA A 174 30.42 -9.38 -24.64
CA ALA A 174 31.19 -9.71 -23.45
C ALA A 174 30.67 -9.01 -22.18
N ARG A 175 30.24 -7.74 -22.29
CA ARG A 175 29.63 -7.01 -21.16
C ARG A 175 28.27 -7.56 -20.78
N MET A 176 27.44 -7.92 -21.75
CA MET A 176 26.12 -8.52 -21.54
C MET A 176 26.25 -9.88 -20.85
N LEU A 177 27.09 -10.77 -21.38
CA LEU A 177 27.31 -12.11 -20.82
C LEU A 177 27.83 -12.09 -19.37
N LYS A 178 28.66 -11.10 -18.99
CA LYS A 178 29.07 -10.88 -17.57
C LYS A 178 27.89 -10.57 -16.63
N LYS A 179 26.73 -10.20 -17.17
CA LYS A 179 25.49 -9.93 -16.44
C LYS A 179 24.41 -10.98 -16.75
N LEU A 180 24.78 -12.14 -17.31
CA LEU A 180 23.87 -13.27 -17.49
C LEU A 180 23.66 -13.99 -16.14
N ARG A 181 22.81 -13.41 -15.29
CA ARG A 181 22.51 -13.91 -13.95
C ARG A 181 21.09 -13.56 -13.52
N PRO A 182 20.48 -14.32 -12.59
CA PRO A 182 19.08 -14.13 -12.22
C PRO A 182 18.79 -12.73 -11.64
N GLY A 183 17.57 -12.27 -11.91
CA GLY A 183 17.00 -11.04 -11.38
C GLY A 183 17.53 -9.77 -12.04
N GLU A 184 18.42 -9.85 -13.02
CA GLU A 184 18.93 -8.68 -13.71
C GLU A 184 17.83 -7.98 -14.53
N VAL A 185 17.84 -6.65 -14.48
CA VAL A 185 17.07 -5.77 -15.36
C VAL A 185 18.06 -5.09 -16.28
N LEU A 186 18.06 -5.49 -17.55
CA LEU A 186 18.96 -4.99 -18.58
C LEU A 186 18.39 -3.73 -19.20
N LEU A 187 19.18 -2.66 -19.24
CA LEU A 187 18.92 -1.48 -20.07
C LEU A 187 19.60 -1.65 -21.43
N LEU A 188 18.78 -1.66 -22.48
CA LEU A 188 19.16 -1.66 -23.90
C LEU A 188 18.33 -0.61 -24.65
N HIS A 189 18.68 -0.31 -25.90
CA HIS A 189 18.04 0.74 -26.72
C HIS A 189 17.77 0.21 -28.12
N ASP A 190 16.53 0.38 -28.59
CA ASP A 190 16.10 -0.03 -29.94
C ASP A 190 15.98 1.15 -30.92
N CYS A 191 16.42 2.34 -30.52
CA CYS A 191 16.40 3.55 -31.34
C CYS A 191 17.72 4.33 -31.18
N GLY A 192 18.37 4.66 -32.29
CA GLY A 192 19.62 5.44 -32.34
C GLY A 192 19.41 6.93 -32.59
N ARG A 193 18.16 7.42 -32.61
CA ARG A 193 17.79 8.78 -33.04
C ARG A 193 17.55 9.76 -31.89
N THR A 194 17.73 9.32 -30.65
CA THR A 194 17.63 10.15 -29.44
C THR A 194 18.95 10.86 -29.16
N PHE A 195 18.88 11.98 -28.43
CA PHE A 195 20.08 12.76 -28.11
C PHE A 195 21.09 11.93 -27.30
N GLY A 196 22.29 11.74 -27.86
CA GLY A 196 23.39 11.02 -27.24
C GLY A 196 23.55 9.56 -27.66
N ALA A 197 22.68 9.05 -28.53
CA ALA A 197 22.80 7.75 -29.18
C ALA A 197 23.37 7.89 -30.60
N ASP A 198 24.13 6.89 -31.06
CA ASP A 198 24.59 6.81 -32.45
C ASP A 198 23.55 6.05 -33.30
N GLU A 199 23.26 6.52 -34.51
CA GLU A 199 22.17 6.02 -35.37
C GLU A 199 22.23 4.51 -35.63
N ASP A 200 23.43 3.97 -35.88
CA ASP A 200 23.64 2.55 -36.18
C ASP A 200 23.90 1.70 -34.93
N ALA A 201 23.89 2.29 -33.73
CA ALA A 201 24.19 1.54 -32.51
C ALA A 201 23.20 0.39 -32.21
N PRO A 202 21.89 0.51 -32.51
CA PRO A 202 20.93 -0.59 -32.36
C PRO A 202 21.29 -1.84 -33.17
N GLU A 203 22.00 -1.71 -34.30
CA GLU A 203 22.48 -2.86 -35.08
C GLU A 203 23.45 -3.72 -34.24
N ASN A 204 24.42 -3.08 -33.59
CA ASN A 204 25.35 -3.77 -32.70
C ASN A 204 24.64 -4.41 -31.51
N MET A 205 23.60 -3.74 -30.99
CA MET A 205 22.77 -4.24 -29.90
C MET A 205 22.04 -5.52 -30.30
N LEU A 206 21.41 -5.55 -31.48
CA LEU A 206 20.70 -6.74 -31.98
C LEU A 206 21.62 -7.95 -32.12
N GLN A 207 22.81 -7.77 -32.70
CA GLN A 207 23.78 -8.85 -32.87
C GLN A 207 24.29 -9.39 -31.52
N ALA A 208 24.59 -8.50 -30.56
CA ALA A 208 25.00 -8.90 -29.23
C ALA A 208 23.86 -9.56 -28.43
N LEU A 209 22.63 -9.07 -28.60
CA LEU A 209 21.44 -9.61 -27.95
C LEU A 209 21.13 -11.03 -28.43
N GLU A 210 21.29 -11.34 -29.72
CA GLU A 210 21.09 -12.70 -30.21
C GLU A 210 22.01 -13.71 -29.53
N VAL A 211 23.30 -13.37 -29.40
CA VAL A 211 24.27 -14.23 -28.69
C VAL A 211 23.88 -14.38 -27.21
N TYR A 212 23.44 -13.30 -26.58
CA TYR A 212 22.98 -13.30 -25.18
C TYR A 212 21.73 -14.17 -24.97
N LEU A 213 20.74 -14.05 -25.84
CA LEU A 213 19.49 -14.83 -25.81
C LEU A 213 19.77 -16.32 -26.00
N ARG A 214 20.59 -16.67 -27.00
CA ARG A 214 21.01 -18.05 -27.24
C ARG A 214 21.70 -18.64 -26.00
N ARG A 215 22.73 -17.96 -25.50
CA ARG A 215 23.49 -18.45 -24.34
C ARG A 215 22.65 -18.53 -23.07
N GLY A 216 21.78 -17.56 -22.84
CA GLY A 216 20.87 -17.59 -21.70
C GLY A 216 19.86 -18.74 -21.78
N SER A 217 19.32 -19.00 -22.97
CA SER A 217 18.38 -20.11 -23.19
C SER A 217 19.04 -21.47 -22.96
N GLU A 218 20.27 -21.67 -23.46
CA GLU A 218 21.08 -22.88 -23.19
C GLU A 218 21.31 -23.12 -21.69
N MET A 219 21.45 -22.04 -20.91
CA MET A 219 21.64 -22.09 -19.47
C MET A 219 20.32 -22.16 -18.68
N GLY A 220 19.18 -22.25 -19.35
CA GLY A 220 17.85 -22.36 -18.73
C GLY A 220 17.30 -21.04 -18.18
N TYR A 221 17.86 -19.89 -18.57
CA TYR A 221 17.29 -18.59 -18.22
C TYR A 221 16.01 -18.33 -18.99
N ARG A 222 15.07 -17.63 -18.35
CA ARG A 222 13.84 -17.12 -18.96
C ARG A 222 13.87 -15.61 -19.06
N PHE A 223 13.53 -15.08 -20.24
CA PHE A 223 13.45 -13.66 -20.49
C PHE A 223 12.01 -13.17 -20.33
N VAL A 224 11.79 -12.32 -19.33
CA VAL A 224 10.45 -11.96 -18.85
C VAL A 224 10.22 -10.45 -18.87
N THR A 225 8.96 -10.04 -18.83
CA THR A 225 8.61 -8.61 -18.67
C THR A 225 8.91 -8.13 -17.25
N ILE A 226 8.95 -6.81 -17.06
CA ILE A 226 9.11 -6.21 -15.73
C ILE A 226 7.95 -6.56 -14.80
N GLY A 227 6.73 -6.68 -15.31
CA GLY A 227 5.58 -7.08 -14.50
C GLY A 227 5.73 -8.49 -13.96
N GLU A 228 6.13 -9.45 -14.79
CA GLU A 228 6.40 -10.81 -14.35
C GLU A 228 7.59 -10.87 -13.37
N MET A 229 8.66 -10.12 -13.64
CA MET A 229 9.82 -10.02 -12.75
C MET A 229 9.44 -9.49 -11.36
N ILE A 230 8.61 -8.45 -11.26
CA ILE A 230 8.10 -7.92 -10.00
C ILE A 230 7.25 -8.96 -9.27
N ALA A 231 6.32 -9.61 -9.98
CA ALA A 231 5.45 -10.62 -9.39
C ALA A 231 6.24 -11.82 -8.84
N LEU A 232 7.26 -12.29 -9.56
CA LEU A 232 8.18 -13.33 -9.07
C LEU A 232 8.98 -12.87 -7.86
N THR A 233 9.47 -11.64 -7.88
CA THR A 233 10.22 -11.04 -6.76
C THR A 233 9.38 -10.97 -5.49
N ASP A 234 8.13 -10.52 -5.61
CA ASP A 234 7.22 -10.41 -4.47
C ASP A 234 6.82 -11.78 -3.93
N ARG A 235 6.57 -12.76 -4.82
CA ARG A 235 6.31 -14.16 -4.42
C ARG A 235 7.50 -14.77 -3.68
N ASN A 236 8.71 -14.64 -4.22
CA ASN A 236 9.92 -15.18 -3.60
C ASN A 236 10.22 -14.49 -2.26
N ARG A 237 10.00 -13.18 -2.16
CA ARG A 237 10.13 -12.45 -0.90
C ARG A 237 9.09 -12.89 0.14
N ALA A 238 7.85 -13.11 -0.26
CA ALA A 238 6.81 -13.61 0.64
C ALA A 238 7.14 -15.03 1.13
N ARG A 239 7.63 -15.90 0.25
CA ARG A 239 8.11 -17.25 0.58
C ARG A 239 9.30 -17.21 1.54
N GLU A 240 10.33 -16.42 1.26
CA GLU A 240 11.46 -16.21 2.16
C GLU A 240 11.01 -15.72 3.54
N MET A 241 10.03 -14.80 3.59
CA MET A 241 9.49 -14.29 4.85
C MET A 241 8.67 -15.35 5.61
N ALA A 242 7.98 -16.24 4.91
CA ALA A 242 7.26 -17.36 5.51
C ALA A 242 8.24 -18.43 6.05
N GLU A 243 9.30 -18.73 5.32
CA GLU A 243 10.31 -19.73 5.69
C GLU A 243 11.26 -19.24 6.79
N LYS A 244 11.70 -17.97 6.77
CA LYS A 244 12.71 -17.42 7.70
C LYS A 244 12.13 -16.56 8.83
N GLY A 245 10.81 -16.34 8.82
CA GLY A 245 10.14 -15.39 9.72
C GLY A 245 10.56 -13.92 9.46
N PRO A 246 10.06 -12.94 10.26
CA PRO A 246 10.48 -11.54 10.12
C PRO A 246 12.00 -11.42 10.36
N GLY A 247 12.73 -10.74 9.46
CA GLY A 247 14.18 -10.55 9.62
C GLY A 247 14.57 -9.78 10.87
N PHE A 248 15.85 -9.87 11.28
CA PHE A 248 16.41 -9.27 12.51
C PHE A 248 15.93 -7.83 12.75
N ILE A 249 16.08 -6.94 11.76
CA ILE A 249 15.66 -5.52 11.87
C ILE A 249 14.17 -5.37 12.20
N ARG A 250 13.31 -6.23 11.65
CA ARG A 250 11.87 -6.20 11.91
C ARG A 250 11.52 -6.78 13.28
N ARG A 251 12.25 -7.81 13.74
CA ARG A 251 12.15 -8.31 15.12
C ARG A 251 12.61 -7.25 16.11
N THR A 252 13.74 -6.58 15.84
CA THR A 252 14.27 -5.50 16.67
C THR A 252 13.33 -4.30 16.68
N ALA A 253 12.79 -3.88 15.53
CA ALA A 253 11.80 -2.80 15.50
C ALA A 253 10.51 -3.17 16.24
N ALA A 254 10.02 -4.40 16.10
CA ALA A 254 8.87 -4.89 16.86
C ALA A 254 9.19 -4.99 18.37
N ALA A 255 10.39 -5.42 18.73
CA ALA A 255 10.85 -5.47 20.12
C ALA A 255 11.00 -4.08 20.72
N CYS A 256 11.65 -3.14 20.02
CA CYS A 256 11.72 -1.73 20.41
C CYS A 256 10.32 -1.12 20.52
N TRP A 257 9.38 -1.49 19.65
CA TRP A 257 7.98 -1.06 19.74
C TRP A 257 7.29 -1.64 20.97
N MET A 258 7.46 -2.93 21.27
CA MET A 258 6.91 -3.54 22.49
C MET A 258 7.51 -2.94 23.76
N VAL A 259 8.81 -2.61 23.74
CA VAL A 259 9.48 -1.90 24.84
C VAL A 259 8.91 -0.48 24.97
N TRP A 260 8.75 0.25 23.86
CA TRP A 260 8.12 1.56 23.86
C TRP A 260 6.68 1.51 24.38
N GLU A 261 5.90 0.50 23.98
CA GLU A 261 4.53 0.30 24.43
C GLU A 261 4.46 -0.02 25.92
N ARG A 262 5.37 -0.84 26.45
CA ARG A 262 5.51 -1.07 27.90
C ARG A 262 5.89 0.21 28.64
N CYS A 263 6.84 0.98 28.12
CA CYS A 263 7.22 2.27 28.68
C CYS A 263 6.06 3.27 28.64
N PHE A 264 5.30 3.31 27.55
CA PHE A 264 4.13 4.18 27.37
C PHE A 264 3.01 3.79 28.36
N ASN A 265 2.68 2.50 28.46
CA ASN A 265 1.67 2.01 29.39
C ASN A 265 2.06 2.28 30.86
N ALA A 266 3.33 2.10 31.21
CA ALA A 266 3.85 2.40 32.54
C ALA A 266 3.86 3.91 32.84
N LEU A 267 4.33 4.73 31.90
CA LEU A 267 4.41 6.19 32.05
C LEU A 267 3.02 6.84 32.14
N PHE A 268 2.03 6.28 31.44
CA PHE A 268 0.68 6.85 31.34
C PHE A 268 -0.38 6.10 32.16
N ARG A 269 0.01 5.08 32.95
CA ARG A 269 -0.84 4.27 33.83
C ARG A 269 -2.13 3.80 33.16
N ILE A 270 -1.99 3.25 31.97
CA ILE A 270 -3.12 2.71 31.20
C ILE A 270 -3.55 1.38 31.83
N VAL A 271 -4.82 1.28 32.20
CA VAL A 271 -5.45 0.10 32.80
C VAL A 271 -5.99 -0.79 31.68
N ASP A 272 -5.56 -2.04 31.68
CA ASP A 272 -6.17 -3.12 30.89
C ASP A 272 -7.33 -3.71 31.70
N PRO A 273 -8.59 -3.57 31.24
CA PRO A 273 -9.74 -4.10 31.95
C PRO A 273 -9.82 -5.64 31.95
N GLY A 274 -8.95 -6.34 31.19
CA GLY A 274 -9.02 -7.79 31.03
C GLY A 274 -10.18 -8.23 30.12
N ASP A 275 -10.41 -9.54 30.04
CA ASP A 275 -11.58 -10.16 29.37
C ASP A 275 -11.76 -9.82 27.89
N ASP A 276 -10.66 -9.90 27.13
CA ASP A 276 -10.64 -9.74 25.69
C ASP A 276 -11.15 -8.36 25.17
N SER A 277 -11.16 -7.32 26.02
CA SER A 277 -11.53 -5.94 25.63
C SER A 277 -10.63 -5.37 24.52
N LEU A 278 -11.23 -4.64 23.57
CA LEU A 278 -10.52 -3.87 22.53
C LEU A 278 -9.93 -2.56 23.08
N LEU A 279 -10.47 -2.08 24.20
CA LEU A 279 -10.21 -0.76 24.74
C LEU A 279 -9.54 -0.89 26.10
N HIS A 280 -8.39 -0.25 26.23
CA HIS A 280 -7.80 0.11 27.51
C HIS A 280 -8.29 1.49 27.92
N TYR A 281 -8.13 1.84 29.19
CA TYR A 281 -8.52 3.15 29.67
C TYR A 281 -7.53 3.75 30.66
N ARG A 282 -7.63 5.05 30.89
CA ARG A 282 -7.02 5.71 32.05
C ARG A 282 -7.93 6.81 32.58
N ILE A 283 -7.87 7.08 33.87
CA ILE A 283 -8.61 8.19 34.46
C ILE A 283 -7.67 9.40 34.55
N ARG A 284 -8.10 10.53 34.00
CA ARG A 284 -7.30 11.76 34.02
C ARG A 284 -8.17 13.02 34.02
N PRO A 285 -7.62 14.18 34.42
CA PRO A 285 -8.26 15.46 34.16
C PRO A 285 -8.31 15.75 32.65
N TYR A 286 -9.47 16.20 32.18
CA TYR A 286 -9.69 16.66 30.82
C TYR A 286 -8.97 17.98 30.57
N ALA A 287 -8.27 18.10 29.43
CA ALA A 287 -7.41 19.24 29.10
C ALA A 287 -7.81 19.97 27.82
N GLY A 288 -9.04 19.73 27.32
CA GLY A 288 -9.56 20.36 26.10
C GLY A 288 -10.60 21.45 26.38
N PRO A 289 -11.20 22.04 25.33
CA PRO A 289 -12.26 23.03 25.45
C PRO A 289 -13.56 22.41 26.00
N GLU A 290 -14.48 23.24 26.50
CA GLU A 290 -15.79 22.77 26.98
C GLU A 290 -16.51 21.95 25.87
N LEU A 291 -16.97 20.75 26.22
CA LEU A 291 -17.76 19.88 25.34
C LEU A 291 -19.15 19.69 25.94
N ARG A 292 -20.19 19.87 25.12
CA ARG A 292 -21.58 19.57 25.49
C ARG A 292 -22.01 18.31 24.77
N LEU A 293 -22.26 17.25 25.52
CA LEU A 293 -22.69 15.96 25.01
C LEU A 293 -24.18 15.99 24.64
N ASP A 294 -24.62 15.05 23.81
CA ASP A 294 -26.00 14.99 23.31
C ASP A 294 -27.04 14.75 24.42
N ASP A 295 -26.62 14.15 25.55
CA ASP A 295 -27.47 13.95 26.73
C ASP A 295 -27.51 15.14 27.69
N GLY A 296 -26.91 16.27 27.31
CA GLY A 296 -26.84 17.50 28.09
C GLY A 296 -25.67 17.57 29.07
N THR A 297 -24.87 16.51 29.22
CA THR A 297 -23.67 16.51 30.08
C THR A 297 -22.63 17.49 29.53
N VAL A 298 -22.06 18.32 30.41
CA VAL A 298 -21.01 19.29 30.05
C VAL A 298 -19.67 18.87 30.65
N ILE A 299 -18.68 18.63 29.79
CA ILE A 299 -17.29 18.34 30.16
C ILE A 299 -16.49 19.64 30.10
N ARG A 300 -15.92 20.05 31.23
CA ARG A 300 -15.09 21.25 31.38
C ARG A 300 -13.62 20.90 31.62
N PRO A 301 -12.69 21.81 31.31
CA PRO A 301 -11.29 21.63 31.69
C PRO A 301 -11.16 21.24 33.16
N LYS A 302 -10.29 20.26 33.44
CA LYS A 302 -10.01 19.62 34.73
C LYS A 302 -11.06 18.61 35.23
N ASP A 303 -12.21 18.45 34.58
CA ASP A 303 -13.13 17.38 34.91
C ASP A 303 -12.46 16.01 34.73
N ARG A 304 -12.75 15.05 35.63
CA ARG A 304 -12.21 13.70 35.51
C ARG A 304 -12.94 12.97 34.39
N ILE A 305 -12.18 12.32 33.50
CA ILE A 305 -12.69 11.53 32.38
C ILE A 305 -12.00 10.16 32.33
N VAL A 306 -12.72 9.16 31.80
CA VAL A 306 -12.15 7.90 31.35
C VAL A 306 -11.64 8.11 29.93
N GLU A 307 -10.34 8.23 29.74
CA GLU A 307 -9.75 8.32 28.39
C GLU A 307 -9.54 6.91 27.82
N LEU A 308 -10.14 6.63 26.66
CA LEU A 308 -10.11 5.35 25.97
C LEU A 308 -8.93 5.26 25.00
N HIS A 309 -8.26 4.11 24.99
CA HIS A 309 -7.14 3.78 24.11
C HIS A 309 -7.36 2.41 23.49
N PHE A 310 -7.11 2.27 22.19
CA PHE A 310 -7.17 0.95 21.54
C PHE A 310 -6.01 0.07 21.98
N ASP A 311 -6.28 -1.21 22.21
CA ASP A 311 -5.25 -2.23 22.26
C ASP A 311 -4.62 -2.36 20.86
N ASN A 312 -3.33 -1.99 20.74
CA ASN A 312 -2.64 -2.00 19.45
C ASN A 312 -2.45 -3.42 18.88
N ALA A 313 -2.32 -4.44 19.72
CA ALA A 313 -2.14 -5.83 19.29
C ALA A 313 -3.44 -6.37 18.66
N LYS A 314 -4.58 -6.10 19.29
CA LYS A 314 -5.90 -6.46 18.73
C LYS A 314 -6.25 -5.61 17.53
N LEU A 315 -5.99 -4.31 17.60
CA LEU A 315 -6.17 -3.40 16.47
C LEU A 315 -5.34 -3.85 15.27
N ARG A 316 -4.11 -4.34 15.47
CA ARG A 316 -3.29 -4.94 14.41
C ARG A 316 -3.95 -6.16 13.79
N HIS A 317 -4.50 -7.06 14.61
CA HIS A 317 -5.20 -8.25 14.13
C HIS A 317 -6.43 -7.89 13.28
N LEU A 318 -7.25 -6.94 13.75
CA LEU A 318 -8.42 -6.43 13.02
C LEU A 318 -8.02 -5.73 11.71
N LEU A 319 -6.91 -4.98 11.72
CA LEU A 319 -6.44 -4.24 10.55
C LEU A 319 -5.67 -5.10 9.54
N ALA A 320 -5.12 -6.25 9.94
CA ALA A 320 -4.23 -7.05 9.09
C ALA A 320 -4.91 -7.50 7.77
N ASN A 321 -6.21 -7.78 7.82
CA ASN A 321 -6.97 -8.32 6.70
C ASN A 321 -7.85 -7.26 6.00
N ALA A 322 -7.92 -6.05 6.53
CA ALA A 322 -8.82 -5.02 6.03
C ALA A 322 -8.25 -4.33 4.78
N ARG A 323 -8.99 -4.44 3.67
CA ARG A 323 -8.63 -3.86 2.36
C ARG A 323 -9.32 -2.52 2.05
N SER A 324 -10.30 -2.12 2.86
CA SER A 324 -11.04 -0.85 2.72
C SER A 324 -11.42 -0.28 4.09
N VAL A 325 -11.71 1.02 4.13
CA VAL A 325 -12.08 1.73 5.37
C VAL A 325 -13.40 1.25 5.92
N VAL A 326 -14.36 0.93 5.03
CA VAL A 326 -15.65 0.35 5.40
C VAL A 326 -15.46 -0.98 6.13
N LYS A 327 -14.56 -1.85 5.66
CA LYS A 327 -14.28 -3.13 6.34
C LYS A 327 -13.61 -2.94 7.70
N VAL A 328 -12.73 -1.94 7.83
CA VAL A 328 -12.14 -1.58 9.13
C VAL A 328 -13.24 -1.09 10.09
N ALA A 329 -14.11 -0.19 9.63
CA ALA A 329 -15.20 0.33 10.43
C ALA A 329 -16.14 -0.80 10.88
N ILE A 330 -16.56 -1.68 9.98
CA ILE A 330 -17.41 -2.85 10.31
C ILE A 330 -16.74 -3.76 11.35
N ALA A 331 -15.44 -4.03 11.20
CA ALA A 331 -14.70 -4.87 12.15
C ALA A 331 -14.65 -4.21 13.55
N LEU A 332 -14.36 -2.91 13.60
CA LEU A 332 -14.35 -2.16 14.86
C LEU A 332 -15.74 -2.05 15.50
N ILE A 333 -16.80 -1.89 14.70
CA ILE A 333 -18.19 -1.86 15.18
C ILE A 333 -18.53 -3.19 15.86
N ARG A 334 -18.31 -4.33 15.18
CA ARG A 334 -18.60 -5.66 15.75
C ARG A 334 -17.83 -5.95 17.02
N ASP A 335 -16.61 -5.44 17.12
CA ASP A 335 -15.75 -5.65 18.28
C ASP A 335 -16.08 -4.67 19.42
N ALA A 336 -16.49 -3.44 19.09
CA ALA A 336 -17.06 -2.48 20.04
C ALA A 336 -18.35 -3.01 20.69
N GLU A 337 -19.25 -3.64 19.92
CA GLU A 337 -20.47 -4.30 20.44
C GLU A 337 -20.15 -5.32 21.54
N ARG A 338 -19.02 -6.03 21.42
CA ARG A 338 -18.58 -7.04 22.39
C ARG A 338 -17.79 -6.44 23.55
N SER A 339 -16.96 -5.42 23.29
CA SER A 339 -16.03 -4.88 24.27
C SER A 339 -16.64 -3.82 25.19
N LEU A 340 -17.61 -3.02 24.73
CA LEU A 340 -18.21 -1.95 25.55
C LEU A 340 -18.96 -2.51 26.79
N PRO A 341 -19.74 -3.60 26.73
CA PRO A 341 -20.33 -4.21 27.93
C PRO A 341 -19.29 -4.75 28.92
N THR A 342 -18.20 -5.34 28.42
CA THR A 342 -17.10 -5.80 29.28
C THR A 342 -16.40 -4.63 29.97
N LEU A 343 -16.14 -3.55 29.23
CA LEU A 343 -15.59 -2.32 29.81
C LEU A 343 -16.54 -1.73 30.86
N ALA A 344 -17.85 -1.69 30.62
CA ALA A 344 -18.84 -1.20 31.58
C ALA A 344 -18.81 -2.00 32.89
N ARG A 345 -18.85 -3.33 32.83
CA ARG A 345 -18.76 -4.20 34.02
C ARG A 345 -17.45 -4.01 34.79
N HIS A 346 -16.34 -3.76 34.09
CA HIS A 346 -15.06 -3.48 34.73
C HIS A 346 -15.09 -2.11 35.43
N LEU A 347 -15.62 -1.09 34.75
CA LEU A 347 -15.77 0.25 35.29
C LEU A 347 -16.67 0.26 36.53
N GLU A 348 -17.82 -0.43 36.53
CA GLU A 348 -18.72 -0.53 37.71
C GLU A 348 -18.01 -1.04 38.97
N ARG A 349 -16.99 -1.89 38.83
CA ARG A 349 -16.21 -2.46 39.93
C ARG A 349 -15.02 -1.58 40.33
N CYS A 350 -14.74 -0.51 39.58
CA CYS A 350 -13.58 0.34 39.79
C CYS A 350 -13.87 1.42 40.85
N ALA A 351 -13.20 1.34 42.00
CA ALA A 351 -13.37 2.28 43.11
C ALA A 351 -13.01 3.74 42.77
N ASP A 352 -12.20 3.97 41.72
CA ASP A 352 -11.65 5.28 41.34
C ASP A 352 -12.57 6.09 40.39
N LEU A 353 -13.78 5.61 40.10
CA LEU A 353 -14.73 6.33 39.24
C LEU A 353 -15.41 7.54 39.89
N ARG A 354 -15.22 7.78 41.19
CA ARG A 354 -15.87 8.89 41.88
C ARG A 354 -15.53 10.23 41.21
N GLY A 355 -16.56 10.95 40.78
CA GLY A 355 -16.42 12.27 40.14
C GLY A 355 -15.95 12.23 38.69
N VAL A 356 -15.89 11.05 38.06
CA VAL A 356 -15.66 10.92 36.61
C VAL A 356 -16.94 11.22 35.86
N LYS A 357 -16.89 12.15 34.90
CA LYS A 357 -18.08 12.63 34.18
C LYS A 357 -18.36 11.90 32.88
N ALA A 358 -17.32 11.49 32.17
CA ALA A 358 -17.46 11.02 30.80
C ALA A 358 -16.35 10.07 30.37
N LEU A 359 -16.66 9.24 29.39
CA LEU A 359 -15.71 8.56 28.53
C LEU A 359 -15.28 9.51 27.41
N TYR A 360 -14.01 9.46 27.03
CA TYR A 360 -13.41 10.35 26.04
C TYR A 360 -12.36 9.60 25.23
N GLY A 361 -12.35 9.78 23.91
CA GLY A 361 -11.33 9.18 23.04
C GLY A 361 -11.10 10.02 21.79
N VAL A 362 -9.93 9.84 21.17
CA VAL A 362 -9.62 10.47 19.88
C VAL A 362 -9.33 9.39 18.85
N SER A 363 -10.12 9.35 17.77
CA SER A 363 -9.96 8.34 16.72
C SER A 363 -9.91 8.98 15.34
N LEU A 364 -9.13 8.34 14.46
CA LEU A 364 -9.11 8.67 13.03
C LEU A 364 -10.31 8.05 12.30
N ILE A 365 -10.89 6.99 12.87
CA ILE A 365 -12.06 6.28 12.35
C ILE A 365 -13.24 6.68 13.23
N HIS A 366 -14.10 7.53 12.69
CA HIS A 366 -15.18 8.20 13.42
C HIS A 366 -16.54 8.00 12.74
N ARG A 367 -16.70 6.94 11.93
CA ARG A 367 -17.99 6.56 11.35
C ARG A 367 -18.61 5.43 12.16
N GLY A 368 -19.79 5.64 12.73
CA GLY A 368 -20.50 4.65 13.53
C GLY A 368 -20.43 4.79 15.06
N PRO A 369 -19.50 5.54 15.71
CA PRO A 369 -19.55 5.77 17.16
C PRO A 369 -20.89 6.29 17.67
N GLU A 370 -21.61 7.08 16.87
CA GLU A 370 -22.92 7.63 17.22
C GLU A 370 -23.95 6.51 17.50
N ALA A 371 -23.88 5.38 16.77
CA ALA A 371 -24.74 4.22 17.01
C ALA A 371 -24.53 3.58 18.40
N PHE A 372 -23.36 3.82 18.99
CA PHE A 372 -23.01 3.36 20.33
C PHE A 372 -23.32 4.38 21.42
N GLY A 373 -23.83 5.57 21.07
CA GLY A 373 -24.16 6.65 22.00
C GLY A 373 -23.03 7.64 22.26
N PHE A 374 -21.97 7.66 21.42
CA PHE A 374 -20.93 8.67 21.51
C PHE A 374 -21.32 9.93 20.72
N SER A 375 -21.16 11.09 21.36
CA SER A 375 -21.12 12.39 20.70
C SER A 375 -19.77 12.60 20.02
N VAL A 376 -19.78 13.08 18.77
CA VAL A 376 -18.58 13.21 17.94
C VAL A 376 -18.27 14.69 17.68
N PHE A 377 -17.08 15.14 18.07
CA PHE A 377 -16.62 16.53 17.93
C PHE A 377 -15.37 16.64 17.06
N ASP A 378 -15.22 17.77 16.38
CA ASP A 378 -13.99 18.08 15.66
C ASP A 378 -12.84 18.37 16.63
N LEU A 379 -11.66 17.84 16.32
CA LEU A 379 -10.47 18.13 17.10
C LEU A 379 -10.03 19.60 16.86
N PRO A 380 -9.84 20.42 17.93
CA PRO A 380 -9.46 21.82 17.81
C PRO A 380 -8.19 22.01 16.95
N ARG A 381 -8.13 23.10 16.19
CA ARG A 381 -6.92 23.42 15.41
C ARG A 381 -5.77 23.78 16.34
N GLY A 382 -4.57 23.28 16.06
CA GLY A 382 -3.38 23.56 16.86
C GLY A 382 -2.34 22.43 16.85
N PRO A 383 -1.26 22.54 17.65
CA PRO A 383 -0.18 21.57 17.72
C PRO A 383 -0.67 20.15 18.05
N PHE A 384 -1.62 20.04 19.00
CA PHE A 384 -2.20 18.74 19.39
C PHE A 384 -2.82 18.01 18.20
N ARG A 385 -3.67 18.68 17.40
CA ARG A 385 -4.24 18.08 16.19
C ARG A 385 -3.17 17.70 15.17
N PHE A 386 -2.14 18.53 14.99
CA PHE A 386 -1.06 18.23 14.06
C PHE A 386 -0.31 16.94 14.45
N PHE A 387 0.17 16.86 15.69
CA PHE A 387 0.92 15.69 16.17
C PHE A 387 0.04 14.43 16.24
N THR A 388 -1.19 14.53 16.75
CA THR A 388 -2.13 13.40 16.81
C THR A 388 -2.47 12.88 15.41
N THR A 389 -2.68 13.77 14.43
CA THR A 389 -2.91 13.34 13.03
C THR A 389 -1.71 12.60 12.45
N ARG A 390 -0.49 13.06 12.75
CA ARG A 390 0.74 12.41 12.26
C ARG A 390 0.95 11.05 12.91
N TYR A 391 0.78 10.96 14.23
CA TYR A 391 0.88 9.74 14.99
C TYR A 391 -0.13 8.68 14.52
N LEU A 392 -1.43 9.00 14.50
CA LEU A 392 -2.47 8.03 14.11
C LEU A 392 -2.32 7.55 12.66
N ARG A 393 -1.86 8.42 11.75
CA ARG A 393 -1.57 8.01 10.36
C ARG A 393 -0.32 7.16 10.24
N LEU A 394 0.69 7.39 11.09
CA LEU A 394 1.85 6.50 11.17
C LEU A 394 1.43 5.12 11.70
N LEU A 395 0.61 5.09 12.76
CA LEU A 395 0.09 3.87 13.36
C LEU A 395 -0.64 3.00 12.32
N ILE A 396 -1.58 3.56 11.55
CA ILE A 396 -2.28 2.81 10.49
C ILE A 396 -1.32 2.25 9.42
N ARG A 397 -0.26 2.99 9.06
CA ARG A 397 0.75 2.49 8.10
C ARG A 397 1.55 1.31 8.63
N VAL A 398 1.75 1.24 9.94
CA VAL A 398 2.53 0.19 10.60
C VAL A 398 1.65 -1.03 10.87
N LEU A 399 0.42 -0.82 11.36
CA LEU A 399 -0.47 -1.90 11.77
C LEU A 399 -1.18 -2.60 10.59
N ASN A 400 -1.41 -1.91 9.46
CA ASN A 400 -2.03 -2.48 8.27
C ASN A 400 -1.01 -2.65 7.12
N PRO A 401 -0.80 -3.86 6.57
CA PRO A 401 0.08 -4.09 5.41
C PRO A 401 -0.25 -3.21 4.18
N ASN A 402 -1.53 -2.85 4.01
CA ASN A 402 -2.06 -1.97 2.97
C ASN A 402 -2.34 -0.53 3.47
N GLY A 403 -1.87 -0.15 4.66
CA GLY A 403 -2.23 1.11 5.33
C GLY A 403 -1.92 2.38 4.51
N ARG A 404 -0.94 2.33 3.60
CA ARG A 404 -0.67 3.44 2.65
C ARG A 404 -1.80 3.64 1.63
N LYS A 405 -2.39 2.55 1.13
CA LYS A 405 -3.52 2.59 0.19
C LYS A 405 -4.79 3.02 0.93
N LEU A 406 -4.98 2.48 2.14
CA LEU A 406 -6.08 2.84 3.03
C LEU A 406 -6.13 4.35 3.31
N LEU A 407 -5.00 4.96 3.68
CA LEU A 407 -4.90 6.40 3.99
C LEU A 407 -4.99 7.36 2.78
N ARG A 408 -5.05 6.82 1.57
CA ARG A 408 -5.22 7.57 0.30
C ARG A 408 -6.67 7.57 -0.18
N ASP A 409 -7.53 6.78 0.45
CA ASP A 409 -8.95 6.73 0.15
C ASP A 409 -9.58 8.11 0.42
N LYS A 410 -10.10 8.75 -0.63
CA LYS A 410 -10.66 10.11 -0.57
C LYS A 410 -11.99 10.15 0.17
N GLU A 411 -12.74 9.04 0.16
CA GLU A 411 -14.04 8.97 0.83
C GLU A 411 -13.93 8.91 2.36
N ALA A 412 -12.76 8.52 2.87
CA ALA A 412 -12.58 8.18 4.27
C ALA A 412 -12.29 9.35 5.21
N GLN A 413 -12.08 10.57 4.69
CA GLN A 413 -11.80 11.81 5.44
C GLN A 413 -11.04 11.57 6.76
N PHE A 414 -9.79 11.09 6.69
CA PHE A 414 -8.97 10.75 7.87
C PHE A 414 -8.51 11.98 8.65
N HIS A 415 -9.46 12.61 9.34
CA HIS A 415 -9.23 13.66 10.32
C HIS A 415 -9.61 13.10 11.69
N PRO A 416 -8.72 13.25 12.70
CA PRO A 416 -9.03 12.77 14.03
C PRO A 416 -10.19 13.58 14.61
N ARG A 417 -11.15 12.86 15.19
CA ARG A 417 -12.28 13.44 15.91
C ARG A 417 -12.28 12.97 17.36
N ILE A 418 -12.82 13.81 18.21
CA ILE A 418 -13.11 13.49 19.60
C ILE A 418 -14.43 12.69 19.61
N MET A 419 -14.46 11.63 20.40
CA MET A 419 -15.66 10.87 20.71
C MET A 419 -15.83 10.90 22.23
N ALA A 420 -16.99 11.32 22.71
CA ALA A 420 -17.26 11.38 24.14
C ALA A 420 -18.68 10.90 24.46
N MET A 421 -18.83 10.27 25.61
CA MET A 421 -20.11 9.76 26.12
C MET A 421 -20.14 9.98 27.63
N SER A 422 -21.28 10.37 28.21
CA SER A 422 -21.36 10.51 29.66
C SER A 422 -21.13 9.16 30.33
N LEU A 423 -20.50 9.17 31.52
CA LEU A 423 -20.26 7.93 32.25
C LEU A 423 -21.60 7.28 32.65
N ASP A 424 -22.54 8.10 33.12
CA ASP A 424 -23.86 7.60 33.51
C ASP A 424 -24.64 7.05 32.31
N GLY A 425 -24.59 7.73 31.16
CA GLY A 425 -25.20 7.23 29.92
C GLY A 425 -24.56 5.93 29.45
N PHE A 426 -23.25 5.81 29.57
CA PHE A 426 -22.51 4.61 29.22
C PHE A 426 -22.90 3.43 30.12
N LEU A 427 -22.90 3.61 31.44
CA LEU A 427 -23.28 2.57 32.40
C LEU A 427 -24.76 2.18 32.29
N ARG A 428 -25.66 3.12 32.03
CA ARG A 428 -27.07 2.79 31.75
C ARG A 428 -27.23 1.92 30.51
N ARG A 429 -26.42 2.14 29.48
CA ARG A 429 -26.54 1.46 28.18
C ARG A 429 -25.87 0.09 28.15
N TYR A 430 -24.73 -0.06 28.83
CA TYR A 430 -23.87 -1.25 28.71
C TYR A 430 -23.54 -1.91 30.06
N GLY A 431 -23.95 -1.32 31.18
CA GLY A 431 -23.72 -1.85 32.52
C GLY A 431 -24.71 -2.95 32.91
N SER A 432 -24.54 -3.48 34.12
CA SER A 432 -25.25 -4.69 34.61
C SER A 432 -26.78 -4.55 34.63
N ALA A 433 -27.30 -3.32 34.75
CA ALA A 433 -28.73 -3.03 34.74
C ALA A 433 -29.39 -3.21 33.35
N ALA A 434 -28.62 -3.10 32.27
CA ALA A 434 -29.10 -3.34 30.90
C ALA A 434 -29.37 -4.83 30.67
N ASP A 435 -28.51 -5.72 31.19
CA ASP A 435 -28.67 -7.18 31.14
C ASP A 435 -29.92 -7.65 31.91
N GLU A 436 -30.25 -7.03 33.04
CA GLU A 436 -31.48 -7.32 33.80
C GLU A 436 -32.76 -6.86 33.09
N ALA A 437 -32.72 -5.70 32.42
CA ALA A 437 -33.84 -5.20 31.63
C ALA A 437 -34.10 -6.07 30.38
N GLU A 438 -33.04 -6.52 29.72
CA GLU A 438 -33.12 -7.40 28.55
C GLU A 438 -33.59 -8.82 28.95
N ARG A 439 -33.14 -9.35 30.09
CA ARG A 439 -33.66 -10.60 30.69
C ARG A 439 -35.13 -10.50 31.11
N LYS A 440 -35.57 -9.38 31.66
CA LYS A 440 -37.00 -9.14 31.98
C LYS A 440 -37.87 -8.97 30.74
N ALA A 441 -37.35 -8.38 29.67
CA ALA A 441 -38.05 -8.23 28.40
C ALA A 441 -38.18 -9.56 27.64
N SER A 442 -37.11 -10.37 27.61
CA SER A 442 -37.12 -11.71 27.01
C SER A 442 -37.89 -12.75 27.85
N GLY A 443 -37.92 -12.61 29.17
CA GLY A 443 -38.76 -13.43 30.07
C GLY A 443 -40.28 -13.18 29.94
N LYS A 444 -40.70 -12.02 29.42
CA LYS A 444 -42.12 -11.72 29.16
C LYS A 444 -42.64 -12.27 27.82
N LEU A 445 -41.76 -12.69 26.90
CA LEU A 445 -42.16 -13.36 25.65
C LEU A 445 -42.24 -14.90 25.79
N GLY A 446 -41.75 -15.48 26.89
CA GLY A 446 -41.64 -16.93 27.08
C GLY A 446 -42.81 -17.60 27.84
N THR A 447 -43.82 -16.86 28.30
CA THR A 447 -44.91 -17.41 29.13
C THR A 447 -46.23 -17.69 28.37
N ALA A 448 -46.18 -17.78 27.04
CA ALA A 448 -47.37 -18.07 26.24
C ALA A 448 -47.11 -19.10 25.12
N ALA A 449 -46.50 -20.25 25.44
CA ALA A 449 -46.65 -21.48 24.66
C ALA A 449 -45.99 -22.65 25.40
N GLY A 450 -46.77 -23.67 25.74
CA GLY A 450 -46.22 -24.98 26.13
C GLY A 450 -46.98 -25.73 27.21
N ALA A 451 -48.24 -26.08 26.93
CA ALA A 451 -48.88 -27.20 27.60
C ALA A 451 -49.46 -28.12 26.51
N VAL A 452 -48.75 -29.22 26.22
CA VAL A 452 -49.33 -30.42 25.60
C VAL A 452 -48.68 -31.64 26.28
N PRO A 453 -49.47 -32.65 26.71
CA PRO A 453 -49.00 -33.75 27.54
C PRO A 453 -48.42 -34.90 26.71
N ALA A 454 -47.63 -35.73 27.39
CA ALA A 454 -47.06 -36.97 26.86
C ALA A 454 -48.06 -38.13 27.02
N ASP A 455 -48.21 -38.96 25.97
CA ASP A 455 -48.60 -40.36 26.12
C ASP A 455 -48.10 -41.22 24.93
N GLY A 456 -47.21 -42.15 25.26
CA GLY A 456 -47.47 -43.60 25.21
C GLY A 456 -47.81 -44.32 23.89
N ALA A 457 -46.87 -45.19 23.50
CA ALA A 457 -47.06 -46.56 22.98
C ALA A 457 -47.36 -46.81 21.47
N GLY A 458 -46.38 -47.46 20.82
CA GLY A 458 -46.56 -48.86 20.38
C GLY A 458 -47.02 -49.19 18.94
N ALA A 459 -46.02 -49.40 18.05
CA ALA A 459 -45.94 -50.42 16.96
C ALA A 459 -46.89 -50.33 15.72
N PRO A 460 -46.61 -51.03 14.60
CA PRO A 460 -45.34 -51.42 13.98
C PRO A 460 -45.22 -51.12 12.45
N VAL A 461 -43.98 -51.25 11.98
CA VAL A 461 -43.48 -51.59 10.64
C VAL A 461 -44.50 -51.99 9.56
N LEU A 462 -44.49 -51.26 8.43
CA LEU A 462 -44.74 -51.82 7.10
C LEU A 462 -43.75 -51.27 6.07
N THR A 463 -43.15 -52.22 5.36
CA THR A 463 -42.23 -52.11 4.22
C THR A 463 -42.90 -51.50 2.99
N GLY A 464 -42.13 -50.76 2.18
CA GLY A 464 -42.55 -50.45 0.81
C GLY A 464 -41.68 -49.37 0.18
N GLY A 465 -40.67 -49.80 -0.59
CA GLY A 465 -39.93 -48.89 -1.47
C GLY A 465 -40.80 -48.37 -2.60
N ASN A 466 -40.51 -47.16 -3.07
CA ASN A 466 -40.27 -46.97 -4.49
C ASN A 466 -39.57 -45.64 -4.80
N ALA A 467 -38.77 -45.75 -5.86
CA ALA A 467 -37.99 -44.75 -6.55
C ALA A 467 -38.75 -43.50 -7.03
N LEU A 468 -38.05 -42.35 -6.96
CA LEU A 468 -37.93 -41.27 -7.97
C LEU A 468 -39.21 -40.45 -8.33
N PRO A 469 -39.09 -39.35 -9.10
CA PRO A 469 -38.29 -38.13 -8.86
C PRO A 469 -39.11 -36.84 -9.13
N GLN A 470 -38.58 -35.67 -8.75
CA GLN A 470 -38.23 -34.56 -9.66
C GLN A 470 -37.48 -33.46 -8.91
#